data_AF-A0A8C6NTK5-F1
#
_entry.id   AF-A0A8C6NTK5-F1
#
_cell.length_a   1.000
_cell.length_b   1.000
_cell.length_c   1.000
_cell.angle_alpha   90.00
_cell.angle_beta   90.00
_cell.angle_gamma   90.00
#
_symmetry.space_group_name_H-M   'P 1'
#
loop_
_entity.id
_entity.type
_entity.pdbx_description
1 polymer ?
#
loop_
_entity_poly.entity_id
_entity_poly.type
_entity_poly.pdbx_seq_one_letter_code
_entity_poly.pdbx_strand_id
1 'polypeptide(L)'
;GSRLRCGSRLGCGCTLGCGSRLRCGSTLGCGSRLRCGSTLRCGSRLRCGSTLRCGSRLRGGARSLRCGSTLRCGFRLRCGSKLRCGSNMMSQPTL
;
A
#
# COMPACT_ATOMS: atom_id res chain seq x y z
N GLY A 1 -7.56 -15.54 -7.99
CA GLY A 1 -6.96 -14.42 -7.26
C GLY A 1 -5.46 -14.60 -7.14
N SER A 2 -4.66 -13.77 -7.82
CA SER A 2 -3.20 -13.93 -7.92
C SER A 2 -2.45 -13.25 -6.77
N ARG A 3 -1.28 -13.81 -6.43
CA ARG A 3 -0.31 -13.24 -5.48
C ARG A 3 0.85 -12.65 -6.27
N LEU A 4 1.25 -11.43 -5.97
CA LEU A 4 2.36 -10.77 -6.64
C LEU A 4 3.47 -10.52 -5.61
N ARG A 5 4.66 -11.04 -5.91
CA ARG A 5 5.85 -10.98 -5.05
C ARG A 5 7.00 -10.36 -5.83
N CYS A 6 7.59 -9.32 -5.27
CA CYS A 6 8.84 -8.77 -5.75
C CYS A 6 9.89 -8.79 -4.63
N GLY A 7 11.09 -9.22 -4.97
CA GLY A 7 12.23 -9.24 -4.05
C GLY A 7 12.62 -7.83 -3.62
N SER A 8 13.19 -7.06 -4.53
CA SER A 8 13.85 -5.79 -4.16
C SER A 8 12.95 -4.57 -4.39
N ARG A 9 12.41 -4.42 -5.60
CA ARG A 9 11.58 -3.27 -5.98
C ARG A 9 10.44 -3.69 -6.90
N LEU A 10 9.31 -3.02 -6.78
CA LEU A 10 8.21 -3.08 -7.75
C LEU A 10 7.74 -1.66 -8.04
N GLY A 11 7.66 -1.32 -9.32
CA GLY A 11 7.28 0.00 -9.80
C GLY A 11 6.32 -0.10 -10.97
N CYS A 12 5.20 0.62 -10.90
CA CYS A 12 4.30 0.79 -12.06
C CYS A 12 3.99 2.27 -12.25
N GLY A 13 4.01 2.75 -13.49
CA GLY A 13 3.68 4.15 -13.82
C GLY A 13 2.20 4.47 -13.56
N CYS A 14 1.30 3.53 -13.90
CA CYS A 14 -0.13 3.79 -13.92
C CYS A 14 -0.82 3.16 -12.70
N THR A 15 -1.24 1.90 -12.83
CA THR A 15 -2.01 1.19 -11.81
C THR A 15 -1.38 -0.16 -11.53
N LEU A 16 -1.18 -0.48 -10.25
CA LEU A 16 -0.82 -1.83 -9.81
C LEU A 16 -1.96 -2.43 -8.99
N GLY A 17 -2.43 -3.60 -9.41
CA GLY A 17 -3.53 -4.32 -8.79
C GLY A 17 -3.12 -5.73 -8.38
N CYS A 18 -3.54 -6.16 -7.20
CA CYS A 18 -3.51 -7.57 -6.79
C CYS A 18 -4.83 -7.98 -6.16
N GLY A 19 -5.43 -9.06 -6.68
CA GLY A 19 -6.71 -9.57 -6.21
C GLY A 19 -6.67 -10.07 -4.76
N SER A 20 -5.53 -10.61 -4.30
CA SER A 20 -5.46 -11.20 -2.95
C SER A 20 -4.31 -10.64 -2.12
N ARG A 21 -3.04 -10.85 -2.52
CA ARG A 21 -1.89 -10.40 -1.73
C ARG A 21 -0.79 -9.82 -2.61
N LEU A 22 -0.20 -8.71 -2.15
CA LEU A 22 0.95 -8.08 -2.78
C LEU A 22 2.06 -7.92 -1.73
N ARG A 23 3.25 -8.43 -2.07
CA ARG A 23 4.43 -8.37 -1.20
C ARG A 23 5.62 -7.78 -1.96
N CYS A 24 6.25 -6.78 -1.36
CA CYS A 24 7.53 -6.24 -1.82
C CYS A 24 8.54 -6.25 -0.67
N GLY A 25 9.74 -6.77 -0.94
CA GLY A 25 10.78 -6.91 0.07
C GLY A 25 11.37 -5.58 0.52
N SER A 26 11.72 -4.66 -0.40
CA SER A 26 12.30 -3.36 0.01
C SER A 26 11.42 -2.17 -0.37
N THR A 27 11.10 -1.97 -1.66
CA THR A 27 10.38 -0.77 -2.13
C THR A 27 9.19 -1.12 -3.03
N LEU A 28 8.05 -0.46 -2.79
CA LEU A 28 6.90 -0.48 -3.70
C LEU A 28 6.52 0.94 -4.12
N GLY A 29 6.45 1.16 -5.42
CA GLY A 29 6.10 2.43 -6.05
C GLY A 29 4.94 2.28 -7.04
N CYS A 30 3.99 3.20 -6.98
CA CYS A 30 3.01 3.39 -8.04
C CYS A 30 2.84 4.87 -8.36
N GLY A 31 2.89 5.20 -9.65
CA GLY A 31 2.74 6.57 -10.13
C GLY A 31 1.33 7.11 -9.93
N SER A 32 0.28 6.31 -10.19
CA SER A 32 -1.11 6.77 -9.98
C SER A 32 -1.83 6.00 -8.87
N ARG A 33 -2.08 4.70 -9.04
CA ARG A 33 -2.97 3.93 -8.16
C ARG A 33 -2.38 2.57 -7.76
N LEU A 34 -2.55 2.20 -6.49
CA LEU A 34 -2.20 0.88 -5.99
C LEU A 34 -3.38 0.26 -5.25
N ARG A 35 -3.82 -0.91 -5.71
CA ARG A 35 -4.97 -1.65 -5.16
C ARG A 35 -4.56 -3.05 -4.74
N CYS A 36 -4.93 -3.41 -3.51
CA CYS A 36 -4.76 -4.76 -3.00
C CYS A 36 -6.06 -5.25 -2.37
N GLY A 37 -6.58 -6.39 -2.85
CA GLY A 37 -7.87 -6.91 -2.43
C GLY A 37 -7.92 -7.34 -0.96
N SER A 38 -6.88 -8.02 -0.44
CA SER A 38 -6.87 -8.44 0.97
C SER A 38 -5.68 -7.87 1.75
N THR A 39 -4.44 -8.15 1.33
CA THR A 39 -3.25 -7.79 2.12
C THR A 39 -2.14 -7.18 1.30
N LEU A 40 -1.67 -6.01 1.73
CA LEU A 40 -0.48 -5.39 1.19
C LEU A 40 0.65 -5.38 2.23
N ARG A 41 1.82 -5.88 1.83
CA ARG A 41 3.03 -5.86 2.66
C ARG A 41 4.21 -5.24 1.92
N CYS A 42 4.84 -4.27 2.55
CA CYS A 42 6.10 -3.67 2.11
C CYS A 42 7.13 -3.70 3.22
N GLY A 43 8.37 -4.08 2.91
CA GLY A 43 9.43 -4.17 3.90
C GLY A 43 10.01 -2.82 4.32
N SER A 44 10.40 -1.93 3.40
CA SER A 44 11.14 -0.70 3.78
C SER A 44 10.49 0.62 3.36
N ARG A 45 9.88 0.71 2.17
CA ARG A 45 9.24 1.94 1.66
C ARG A 45 8.02 1.63 0.80
N LEU A 46 6.95 2.41 1.00
CA LEU A 46 5.78 2.41 0.12
C LEU A 46 5.46 3.81 -0.36
N ARG A 47 5.36 4.00 -1.69
CA ARG A 47 4.95 5.26 -2.33
C ARG A 47 3.81 5.02 -3.31
N CYS A 48 2.78 5.85 -3.21
CA CYS A 48 1.73 5.99 -4.21
C CYS A 48 1.56 7.46 -4.57
N GLY A 49 1.55 7.78 -5.87
CA GLY A 49 1.41 9.15 -6.35
C GLY A 49 0.03 9.72 -6.11
N SER A 50 -1.06 8.96 -6.33
CA SER A 50 -2.42 9.48 -6.08
C SER A 50 -3.16 8.67 -5.01
N THR A 51 -3.37 7.37 -5.22
CA THR A 51 -4.28 6.58 -4.38
C THR A 51 -3.70 5.24 -3.95
N LEU A 52 -3.77 4.94 -2.65
CA LEU A 52 -3.53 3.61 -2.09
C LEU A 52 -4.83 3.02 -1.53
N ARG A 53 -5.19 1.83 -1.98
CA ARG A 53 -6.33 1.06 -1.45
C ARG A 53 -5.91 -0.34 -1.02
N CYS A 54 -6.21 -0.68 0.23
CA CYS A 54 -6.09 -2.03 0.77
C CYS A 54 -7.41 -2.49 1.36
N GLY A 55 -7.93 -3.62 0.87
CA GLY A 55 -9.24 -4.12 1.26
C GLY A 55 -9.30 -4.66 2.69
N SER A 56 -8.23 -5.24 3.24
CA SER A 56 -8.26 -5.74 4.63
C SER A 56 -7.11 -5.22 5.48
N ARG A 57 -5.86 -5.48 5.10
CA ARG A 57 -4.69 -5.14 5.92
C ARG A 57 -3.60 -4.45 5.09
N LEU A 58 -3.20 -3.28 5.54
CA LEU A 58 -1.97 -2.61 5.11
C LEU A 58 -0.91 -2.78 6.19
N ARG A 59 0.17 -3.50 5.87
CA ARG A 59 1.37 -3.59 6.71
C ARG A 59 2.56 -3.00 5.96
N GLY A 60 2.89 -1.76 6.28
CA GLY A 60 4.23 -1.25 6.05
C GLY A 60 5.12 -1.70 7.20
N GLY A 61 6.04 -2.64 6.96
CA GLY A 61 7.29 -2.70 7.74
C GLY A 61 8.17 -1.47 7.48
N ALA A 62 7.75 -0.66 6.51
CA ALA A 62 8.42 0.50 6.01
C ALA A 62 8.63 1.58 7.06
N ARG A 63 9.88 2.05 7.11
CA ARG A 63 10.30 3.29 7.77
C ARG A 63 9.48 4.50 7.29
N SER A 64 8.90 4.43 6.09
CA SER A 64 8.02 5.47 5.55
C SER A 64 6.96 4.95 4.57
N LEU A 65 5.71 5.37 4.79
CA LEU A 65 4.57 5.18 3.91
C LEU A 65 4.07 6.54 3.42
N ARG A 66 4.00 6.73 2.10
CA ARG A 66 3.54 7.97 1.46
C ARG A 66 2.44 7.71 0.44
N CYS A 67 1.37 8.50 0.55
CA CYS A 67 0.33 8.64 -0.47
C CYS A 67 0.18 10.11 -0.83
N GLY A 68 0.18 10.44 -2.13
CA GLY A 68 0.08 11.82 -2.58
C GLY A 68 -1.32 12.42 -2.40
N SER A 69 -2.40 11.62 -2.46
CA SER A 69 -3.76 12.15 -2.26
C SER A 69 -4.53 11.35 -1.22
N THR A 70 -4.80 10.07 -1.47
CA THR A 70 -5.74 9.28 -0.65
C THR A 70 -5.16 7.95 -0.18
N LEU A 71 -5.28 7.68 1.11
CA LEU A 71 -4.98 6.41 1.74
C LEU A 71 -6.27 5.75 2.24
N ARG A 72 -6.59 4.57 1.72
CA ARG A 72 -7.76 3.77 2.15
C ARG A 72 -7.36 2.39 2.64
N CYS A 73 -7.74 2.08 3.87
CA CYS A 73 -7.51 0.77 4.48
C CYS A 73 -8.81 0.22 5.06
N GLY A 74 -9.12 -1.04 4.79
CA GLY A 74 -10.32 -1.69 5.33
C GLY A 74 -10.25 -1.89 6.84
N PHE A 75 -9.44 -2.83 7.33
CA PHE A 75 -9.50 -3.25 8.74
C PHE A 75 -8.30 -2.87 9.59
N ARG A 76 -7.07 -2.94 9.05
CA ARG A 76 -5.86 -2.59 9.83
C ARG A 76 -4.84 -1.83 9.00
N LEU A 77 -4.41 -0.70 9.54
CA LEU A 77 -3.25 0.06 9.10
C LEU A 77 -2.12 -0.13 10.12
N ARG A 78 -0.96 -0.63 9.68
CA ARG A 78 0.28 -0.55 10.47
C ARG A 78 1.39 0.07 9.63
N CYS A 79 1.98 1.14 10.15
CA CYS A 79 3.23 1.72 9.66
C CYS A 79 4.31 1.61 10.73
N GLY A 80 5.54 1.32 10.32
CA GLY A 80 6.66 1.12 11.24
C GLY A 80 7.23 2.42 11.82
N SER A 81 7.20 3.54 11.08
CA SER A 81 7.81 4.78 11.60
C SER A 81 7.17 6.08 11.11
N LYS A 82 6.88 6.24 9.81
CA LYS A 82 6.31 7.49 9.26
C LYS A 82 5.16 7.20 8.30
N LEU A 83 4.04 7.88 8.50
CA LEU A 83 2.87 7.84 7.64
C LEU A 83 2.58 9.26 7.14
N ARG A 84 2.56 9.46 5.81
CA ARG A 84 2.16 10.73 5.18
C ARG A 84 1.07 10.49 4.15
N CYS A 85 -0.02 11.22 4.28
CA CYS A 85 -1.09 11.32 3.29
C CYS A 85 -1.21 12.78 2.88
N GLY A 86 -1.26 13.05 1.58
CA GLY A 86 -1.31 14.42 1.09
C GLY A 86 -2.68 15.09 1.20
N SER A 87 -3.78 14.32 1.31
CA SER A 87 -5.12 14.91 1.44
C SER A 87 -5.99 14.13 2.43
N ASN A 88 -6.30 12.87 2.14
CA ASN A 88 -7.32 12.12 2.85
C ASN A 88 -6.83 10.76 3.35
N MET A 89 -7.13 10.46 4.61
CA MET A 89 -6.92 9.16 5.22
C MET A 89 -8.25 8.58 5.66
N MET A 90 -8.60 7.41 5.13
CA MET A 90 -9.79 6.66 5.51
C MET A 90 -9.39 5.26 5.97
N SER A 91 -9.56 4.98 7.25
CA SER A 91 -9.62 3.61 7.77
C SER A 91 -11.07 3.30 8.09
N GLN A 92 -11.63 2.21 7.54
CA GLN A 92 -12.93 1.77 8.03
C GLN A 92 -12.75 1.24 9.46
N PRO A 93 -13.57 1.68 10.43
CA PRO A 93 -13.60 1.05 11.74
C PRO A 93 -14.13 -0.37 11.58
N THR A 94 -13.44 -1.33 12.20
CA THR A 94 -13.99 -2.67 12.47
C THR A 94 -15.20 -2.51 13.39
N LEU A 95 -16.38 -2.92 12.92
CA LEU A 95 -17.38 -3.54 13.81
C LEU A 95 -16.79 -4.83 14.37
#